data_AF-A0AAD7J420-F1
#
_entry.id   AF-A0AAD7J420-F1
#
_cell.length_a   1.000
_cell.length_b   1.000
_cell.length_c   1.000
_cell.angle_alpha   90.00
_cell.angle_beta   90.00
_cell.angle_gamma   90.00
#
_symmetry.space_group_name_H-M   'P 1'
#
loop_
_entity.id
_entity.type
_entity.pdbx_description
1 polymer ?
#
loop_
_entity_poly.entity_id
_entity_poly.type
_entity_poly.pdbx_seq_one_letter_code
_entity_poly.pdbx_strand_id
1 'polypeptide(L)'
;MPVSLRSPVKPWLAIEAIPIVVLVTGMVSFASYFTYRSAMGPSIQWSKQNPEPWNSIRPDEGVKMFQVNHKFDKSWHRERL
;
A
#
# COMPACT_ATOMS: atom_id res chain seq x y z
N MET A 1 21.64 37.54 29.72
CA MET A 1 21.01 37.71 28.39
C MET A 1 19.86 36.72 28.30
N PRO A 2 18.60 37.14 28.04
CA PRO A 2 17.50 36.19 27.90
C PRO A 2 17.64 35.44 26.56
N VAL A 3 17.79 34.12 26.60
CA VAL A 3 17.77 33.25 25.41
C VAL A 3 16.30 33.04 25.03
N SER A 4 15.90 33.59 23.88
CA SER A 4 14.56 33.35 23.32
C SER A 4 14.53 31.96 22.69
N LEU A 5 13.81 31.02 23.31
CA LEU A 5 13.50 29.73 22.69
C LEU A 5 12.46 29.97 21.58
N ARG A 6 12.91 30.02 20.32
CA ARG A 6 11.98 30.01 19.18
C ARG A 6 11.38 28.61 19.06
N SER A 7 10.06 28.53 19.02
CA SER A 7 9.35 27.27 18.80
C SER A 7 9.72 26.67 17.43
N PRO A 8 10.21 25.42 17.36
CA PRO A 8 10.64 24.82 16.11
C PRO A 8 9.49 24.53 15.14
N VAL A 9 8.23 24.58 15.59
CA VAL A 9 7.05 24.24 14.76
C VAL A 9 6.47 25.43 13.99
N LYS A 10 6.78 26.67 14.40
CA LYS A 10 6.31 27.89 13.71
C LYS A 10 6.73 27.99 12.24
N PRO A 11 7.99 27.69 11.85
CA PRO A 11 8.38 27.77 10.43
C PRO A 11 7.73 26.69 9.56
N TRP A 12 7.40 25.52 10.12
CA TRP A 12 6.76 24.42 9.37
C TRP A 12 5.27 24.65 9.12
N LEU A 13 4.63 25.52 9.91
CA LEU A 13 3.23 25.91 9.77
C LEU A 13 3.05 27.35 9.24
N ALA A 14 4.10 27.94 8.66
CA ALA A 14 3.99 29.22 7.98
C ALA A 14 3.04 29.08 6.77
N ILE A 15 2.22 30.10 6.50
CA ILE A 15 1.19 30.07 5.45
C ILE A 15 1.75 29.68 4.06
N GLU A 16 3.01 30.03 3.80
CA GLU A 16 3.75 29.73 2.57
C GLU A 16 4.31 28.30 2.53
N ALA A 17 4.57 27.69 3.69
CA ALA A 17 5.09 26.33 3.81
C ALA A 17 3.97 25.27 3.84
N ILE A 18 2.75 25.65 4.23
CA ILE A 18 1.59 24.76 4.27
C ILE A 18 1.37 23.99 2.96
N PRO A 19 1.39 24.63 1.77
CA PRO A 19 1.19 23.91 0.51
C PRO A 19 2.25 22.82 0.26
N ILE A 20 3.52 23.10 0.60
CA ILE A 20 4.62 22.16 0.42
C ILE A 20 4.46 20.97 1.38
N VAL A 21 4.17 21.24 2.65
CA VAL A 21 3.99 20.19 3.66
C VAL A 21 2.81 19.29 3.32
N VAL A 22 1.69 19.86 2.87
CA VAL A 22 0.50 19.08 2.45
C VAL A 22 0.83 18.17 1.26
N LEU A 23 1.54 18.67 0.26
CA LEU A 23 1.92 17.86 -0.90
C LEU A 23 2.87 16.72 -0.53
N VAL A 24 3.93 17.01 0.22
CA VAL A 24 4.93 16.01 0.59
C VAL A 24 4.29 14.94 1.49
N THR A 25 3.57 15.35 2.53
CA THR A 25 2.90 14.40 3.44
C THR A 25 1.83 13.59 2.71
N GLY A 26 1.08 14.22 1.82
CA GLY A 26 0.10 13.55 0.95
C GLY A 26 0.76 12.48 0.07
N MET A 27 1.85 12.82 -0.62
CA MET A 27 2.56 11.89 -1.50
C MET A 27 3.18 10.72 -0.74
N VAL A 28 3.84 10.97 0.39
CA VAL A 28 4.46 9.90 1.20
C VAL A 28 3.39 8.97 1.77
N SER A 29 2.28 9.53 2.26
CA SER A 29 1.16 8.72 2.77
C SER A 29 0.53 7.89 1.67
N PHE A 30 0.31 8.47 0.49
CA PHE A 30 -0.26 7.78 -0.66
C PHE A 30 0.65 6.65 -1.16
N ALA A 31 1.96 6.91 -1.31
CA ALA A 31 2.93 5.90 -1.73
C ALA A 31 3.01 4.73 -0.74
N SER A 32 2.99 5.03 0.57
CA SER A 32 2.99 4.02 1.62
C SER A 32 1.73 3.16 1.56
N TYR A 33 0.55 3.80 1.46
CA TYR A 33 -0.73 3.11 1.35
C TYR A 33 -0.80 2.24 0.09
N PHE A 34 -0.37 2.77 -1.05
CA PHE A 34 -0.40 2.04 -2.31
C PHE A 34 0.53 0.83 -2.29
N THR A 35 1.74 0.99 -1.74
CA THR A 35 2.70 -0.13 -1.60
C THR A 35 2.16 -1.20 -0.66
N TYR A 36 1.57 -0.82 0.46
CA TYR A 36 0.92 -1.75 1.40
C TYR A 36 -0.20 -2.55 0.72
N ARG A 37 -1.10 -1.85 0.00
CA ARG A 37 -2.16 -2.49 -0.79
C ARG A 37 -1.60 -3.47 -1.83
N SER A 38 -0.54 -3.08 -2.55
CA SER A 38 0.08 -3.93 -3.56
C SER A 38 0.74 -5.17 -2.96
N ALA A 39 1.38 -5.04 -1.79
CA ALA A 39 2.02 -6.16 -1.10
C ALA A 39 0.99 -7.20 -0.59
N MET A 40 -0.24 -6.78 -0.30
CA MET A 40 -1.34 -7.63 0.15
C MET A 40 -2.16 -8.25 -0.99
N GLY A 41 -1.72 -8.05 -2.23
CA GLY A 41 -2.40 -8.59 -3.39
C GLY A 41 -2.45 -10.12 -3.44
N PRO A 42 -3.48 -10.71 -4.08
CA PRO A 42 -3.44 -12.11 -4.45
C PRO A 42 -2.32 -12.32 -5.46
N SER A 43 -1.15 -12.76 -4.99
CA SER A 43 -0.01 -13.09 -5.85
C SER A 43 0.36 -14.55 -5.70
N ILE A 44 0.56 -15.20 -6.84
CA ILE A 44 1.04 -16.59 -6.92
C ILE A 44 2.56 -16.48 -6.93
N GLN A 45 3.19 -16.72 -5.78
CA GLN A 45 4.64 -16.65 -5.62
C GLN A 45 5.12 -17.90 -4.90
N TRP A 46 6.27 -18.41 -5.31
CA TRP A 46 6.94 -19.50 -4.62
C TRP A 46 7.54 -19.04 -3.30
N SER A 47 7.43 -19.90 -2.28
CA SER A 47 8.07 -19.73 -0.99
C SER A 47 8.58 -21.06 -0.49
N LYS A 48 9.51 -21.01 0.47
CA LYS A 48 9.96 -22.20 1.20
C LYS A 48 8.82 -22.93 1.90
N GLN A 49 7.78 -22.21 2.33
CA GLN A 49 6.62 -22.80 3.01
C GLN A 49 5.53 -23.27 2.04
N ASN A 50 5.52 -22.76 0.80
CA ASN A 50 4.55 -23.11 -0.23
C ASN A 50 5.22 -23.25 -1.61
N PRO A 51 5.76 -24.44 -1.93
CA PRO A 51 6.48 -24.68 -3.18
C PRO A 51 5.56 -24.74 -4.42
N GLU A 52 4.27 -25.00 -4.24
CA GLU A 52 3.30 -25.19 -5.34
C GLU A 52 2.03 -24.35 -5.11
N PRO A 53 2.13 -23.01 -5.21
CA PRO A 53 1.04 -22.10 -4.84
C PRO A 53 -0.21 -22.22 -5.72
N TRP A 54 -0.11 -22.85 -6.90
CA TRP A 54 -1.24 -23.05 -7.81
C TRP A 54 -2.20 -24.16 -7.37
N ASN A 55 -1.77 -25.11 -6.54
CA ASN A 55 -2.61 -26.25 -6.13
C ASN A 55 -3.80 -25.82 -5.25
N SER A 56 -3.76 -24.63 -4.66
CA SER A 56 -4.88 -24.10 -3.86
C SER A 56 -5.95 -23.36 -4.68
N ILE A 57 -5.71 -23.13 -5.97
CA ILE A 57 -6.58 -22.31 -6.81
C ILE A 57 -7.61 -23.21 -7.48
N ARG A 58 -8.89 -22.88 -7.31
CA ARG A 58 -9.97 -23.63 -7.97
C ARG A 58 -10.28 -23.06 -9.35
N PRO A 59 -10.84 -23.85 -10.28
CA PRO A 59 -11.19 -23.37 -11.62
C PRO A 59 -12.22 -22.22 -11.63
N ASP A 60 -13.06 -22.12 -10.59
CA ASP A 60 -14.08 -21.09 -10.42
C ASP A 60 -13.55 -19.81 -9.73
N GLU A 61 -12.26 -19.76 -9.40
CA GLU A 61 -11.64 -18.67 -8.65
C GLU A 61 -10.72 -17.79 -9.51
N GLY A 62 -10.96 -16.49 -9.44
CA GLY A 62 -10.13 -15.48 -10.07
C GLY A 62 -8.94 -15.10 -9.22
N VAL A 63 -7.75 -15.14 -9.83
CA VAL A 63 -6.47 -14.80 -9.16
C VAL A 63 -6.02 -13.35 -9.41
N LYS A 64 -6.63 -12.69 -10.41
CA LYS A 64 -6.27 -11.33 -10.80
C LYS A 64 -7.03 -10.33 -9.92
N MET A 65 -6.32 -9.29 -9.46
CA MET A 65 -6.92 -8.14 -8.77
C MET A 65 -8.03 -7.46 -9.57
N PHE A 66 -7.93 -7.47 -10.90
CA PHE A 66 -8.91 -6.83 -11.78
C PHE A 66 -9.23 -7.73 -12.97
N GLN A 67 -10.52 -7.84 -13.26
CA GLN A 67 -11.09 -8.72 -14.27
C GLN A 67 -11.91 -7.88 -15.24
N VAL A 68 -11.42 -7.69 -16.46
CA VAL A 68 -12.12 -6.87 -17.47
C VAL A 68 -13.14 -7.70 -18.24
N ASN A 69 -12.73 -8.87 -18.71
CA ASN A 69 -13.51 -9.66 -19.67
C ASN A 69 -14.04 -10.98 -19.10
N HIS A 70 -13.28 -11.64 -18.22
CA HIS A 70 -13.65 -12.94 -17.66
C HIS A 70 -14.06 -12.76 -16.21
N LYS A 71 -15.32 -13.07 -15.87
CA LYS A 71 -15.86 -12.98 -14.52
C LYS A 71 -15.80 -14.35 -13.86
N PHE A 72 -15.10 -14.44 -12.74
CA PHE A 72 -15.10 -15.63 -11.90
C PHE A 72 -16.15 -15.49 -10.80
N ASP A 73 -16.73 -16.61 -10.35
CA ASP A 73 -17.72 -16.61 -9.26
C ASP A 73 -17.08 -16.26 -7.91
N LYS A 74 -15.78 -16.56 -7.76
CA LYS A 74 -15.05 -16.35 -6.51
C LYS A 74 -13.70 -15.67 -6.74
N SER A 75 -13.19 -15.06 -5.67
CA SER A 75 -11.85 -14.46 -5.64
C SER A 75 -10.92 -15.32 -4.79
N TRP A 76 -9.82 -15.78 -5.38
CA TRP A 76 -8.80 -16.50 -4.64
C TRP A 76 -7.99 -15.53 -3.76
N HIS A 77 -7.70 -15.94 -2.53
CA HIS A 77 -6.85 -15.19 -1.60
C HIS A 77 -5.73 -16.09 -1.08
N ARG A 78 -4.52 -15.54 -0.99
CA ARG A 78 -3.36 -16.24 -0.47
C ARG A 78 -3.50 -16.43 1.04
N GLU A 79 -3.51 -17.67 1.51
CA GLU A 79 -3.53 -17.99 2.95
C GLU A 79 -2.13 -18.03 3.59
N ARG A 80 -1.09 -18.39 2.82
CA ARG A 80 0.28 -18.61 3.31
C ARG A 80 1.31 -18.05 2.34
N LEU A 81 2.40 -17.48 2.88
CA LEU A 81 3.54 -16.98 2.12
C LEU A 81 4.54 -18.09 1.85
#